data_AF-A0A0N4VZK4-F1
#
_entry.id   AF-A0A0N4VZK4-F1
#
_cell.length_a   1.000
_cell.length_b   1.000
_cell.length_c   1.000
_cell.angle_alpha   90.00
_cell.angle_beta   90.00
_cell.angle_gamma   90.00
#
_symmetry.space_group_name_H-M   'P 1'
#
loop_
_entity.id
_entity.type
_entity.pdbx_description
1 polymer ?
#
loop_
_entity_poly.entity_id
_entity_poly.type
_entity_poly.pdbx_seq_one_letter_code
_entity_poly.pdbx_strand_id
1 'polypeptide(L)'
;MVPFQVTVYLSRCGLQPNSEMIAKGYPDIGWDPVEGERYIDFLRFCVWINGENVEENANLVIRLLIRRPECLGIALKGEGQGLFAAFKEAIALSEDIRVLEEDGDAATMLKCGLLGDSP
;
A
#
# COMPACT_ATOMS: atom_id res chain seq x y z
N MET A 1 21.71 -9.45 -1.53
CA MET A 1 21.54 -9.09 -0.09
C MET A 1 20.60 -7.90 0.10
N VAL A 2 20.69 -6.85 -0.73
CA VAL A 2 19.84 -5.64 -0.62
C VAL A 2 18.33 -5.88 -0.86
N PRO A 3 17.89 -6.61 -1.91
CA PRO A 3 16.45 -6.81 -2.15
C PRO A 3 15.74 -7.56 -1.02
N PHE A 4 16.43 -8.48 -0.34
CA PHE A 4 15.88 -9.23 0.78
C PHE A 4 15.54 -8.33 1.97
N GLN A 5 16.42 -7.39 2.32
CA GLN A 5 16.16 -6.45 3.41
C GLN A 5 14.96 -5.55 3.08
N VAL A 6 14.87 -5.09 1.82
CA VAL A 6 13.74 -4.28 1.36
C VAL A 6 12.43 -5.04 1.47
N THR A 7 12.38 -6.33 1.11
CA THR A 7 11.17 -7.15 1.30
C THR A 7 10.80 -7.32 2.78
N VAL A 8 11.78 -7.34 3.69
CA VAL A 8 11.51 -7.35 5.14
C VAL A 8 10.86 -6.04 5.58
N TYR A 9 11.37 -4.90 5.15
CA TYR A 9 10.77 -3.61 5.51
C TYR A 9 9.39 -3.43 4.88
N LEU A 10 9.22 -3.82 3.61
CA LEU A 10 7.93 -3.81 2.93
C LEU A 10 6.88 -4.68 3.63
N SER A 11 7.28 -5.83 4.19
CA SER A 11 6.36 -6.67 4.98
C SER A 11 5.84 -5.97 6.23
N ARG A 12 6.60 -5.03 6.82
CA ARG A 12 6.14 -4.24 7.97
C ARG A 12 5.13 -3.17 7.56
N CYS A 13 5.33 -2.56 6.39
CA CYS A 13 4.37 -1.61 5.83
C CYS A 13 2.98 -2.26 5.68
N GLY A 14 2.90 -3.53 5.27
CA GLY A 14 1.64 -4.25 5.15
C GLY A 14 1.04 -4.79 6.46
N LEU A 15 1.65 -4.50 7.61
CA LEU A 15 1.22 -4.97 8.94
C LEU A 15 1.04 -3.84 9.97
N GLN A 16 1.49 -2.63 9.65
CA GLN A 16 1.49 -1.50 10.56
C GLN A 16 0.91 -0.27 9.86
N PRO A 17 -0.02 0.45 10.51
CA PRO A 17 -0.59 1.64 9.93
C PRO A 17 0.38 2.83 10.03
N ASN A 18 0.21 3.78 9.10
CA ASN A 18 0.99 5.02 9.12
C ASN A 18 0.47 5.98 10.20
N SER A 19 1.20 6.07 11.32
CA SER A 19 0.83 6.95 12.44
C SER A 19 0.82 8.44 12.08
N GLU A 20 1.63 8.86 11.11
CA GLU A 20 1.67 10.26 10.65
C GLU A 20 0.40 10.63 9.87
N MET A 21 -0.10 9.71 9.04
CA MET A 21 -1.38 9.88 8.34
C MET A 21 -2.55 9.92 9.32
N ILE A 22 -2.57 9.03 10.31
CA ILE A 22 -3.59 9.03 11.35
C ILE A 22 -3.57 10.36 12.13
N ALA A 23 -2.38 10.87 12.47
CA ALA A 23 -2.23 12.16 13.14
C ALA A 23 -2.73 13.35 12.30
N LYS A 24 -2.71 13.23 10.96
CA LYS A 24 -3.25 14.20 10.02
C LYS A 24 -4.77 14.06 9.81
N GLY A 25 -5.42 13.10 10.46
CA GLY A 25 -6.87 12.88 10.36
C GLY A 25 -7.31 11.92 9.25
N TYR A 26 -6.38 11.25 8.57
CA TYR A 26 -6.71 10.18 7.62
C TYR A 26 -7.15 8.91 8.37
N PRO A 27 -7.99 8.06 7.74
CA PRO A 27 -8.43 6.82 8.35
C PRO A 27 -7.27 5.85 8.58
N ASP A 28 -7.37 5.08 9.66
CA ASP A 28 -6.52 3.92 9.86
C ASP A 28 -6.94 2.80 8.88
N ILE A 29 -6.06 2.51 7.93
CA ILE A 29 -6.27 1.46 6.93
C ILE A 29 -5.52 0.16 7.27
N GLY A 30 -4.79 0.12 8.38
CA GLY A 30 -4.05 -1.06 8.86
C GLY A 30 -2.72 -1.34 8.14
N TRP A 31 -2.30 -0.49 7.21
CA TRP A 31 -1.01 -0.57 6.50
C TRP A 31 -0.47 0.82 6.15
N ASP A 32 0.81 0.90 5.79
CA ASP A 32 1.52 2.13 5.42
C ASP A 32 1.68 2.24 3.90
N PRO A 33 0.81 3.01 3.21
CA PRO A 33 0.86 3.16 1.77
C PRO A 33 2.03 4.02 1.30
N VAL A 34 2.42 5.01 2.10
CA VAL A 34 3.46 5.99 1.75
C VAL A 34 4.82 5.33 1.75
N GLU A 35 5.15 4.63 2.84
CA GLU A 35 6.44 3.96 2.94
C GLU A 35 6.48 2.71 2.06
N GLY A 36 5.36 2.01 1.89
CA GLY A 36 5.23 0.88 0.95
C GLY A 36 5.60 1.27 -0.49
N GLU A 37 5.09 2.40 -0.98
CA GLU A 37 5.40 2.90 -2.33
C GLU A 37 6.91 3.19 -2.50
N ARG A 38 7.57 3.78 -1.50
CA ARG A 38 9.02 4.07 -1.55
C ARG A 38 9.86 2.80 -1.70
N TYR A 39 9.51 1.73 -0.99
CA TYR A 39 10.20 0.45 -1.14
C TYR A 39 9.94 -0.20 -2.50
N ILE A 40 8.71 -0.09 -3.02
CA ILE A 40 8.39 -0.58 -4.37
C ILE A 40 9.15 0.21 -5.45
N ASP A 41 9.25 1.52 -5.31
CA ASP A 41 10.02 2.38 -6.23
C ASP A 41 11.52 2.03 -6.18
N PHE A 42 12.06 1.76 -4.99
CA PHE A 42 13.42 1.24 -4.87
C PHE A 42 13.60 -0.11 -5.59
N LEU A 43 12.65 -1.05 -5.45
CA LEU A 43 12.70 -2.33 -6.16
C LEU A 43 12.58 -2.15 -7.67
N ARG A 44 11.82 -1.14 -8.14
CA ARG A 44 11.76 -0.77 -9.56
C ARG A 44 13.13 -0.38 -10.08
N PHE A 45 13.91 0.43 -9.36
CA PHE A 45 15.29 0.75 -9.73
C PHE A 45 16.23 -0.46 -9.70
N CYS A 46 15.97 -1.45 -8.85
CA CYS A 46 16.75 -2.70 -8.85
C CYS A 46 16.49 -3.57 -10.08
N VAL A 47 15.26 -3.54 -10.60
CA VAL A 47 14.86 -4.34 -11.77
C VAL A 47 15.14 -3.62 -13.09
N TRP A 48 15.13 -2.29 -13.09
CA TRP A 48 15.32 -1.46 -14.27
C TRP A 48 16.65 -0.70 -14.20
N ILE A 49 17.63 -1.12 -15.02
CA ILE A 49 18.98 -0.53 -15.03
C ILE A 49 19.25 0.02 -16.44
N ASN A 50 19.62 1.30 -16.53
CA ASN A 50 19.98 1.97 -17.79
C ASN A 50 18.94 1.85 -18.93
N GLY A 51 17.65 1.73 -18.60
CA GLY A 51 16.60 1.58 -19.62
C GLY A 51 16.24 0.13 -19.95
N GLU A 52 16.94 -0.85 -19.37
CA GLU A 52 16.73 -2.27 -19.63
C GLU A 52 16.23 -3.01 -18.39
N ASN A 53 15.44 -4.07 -18.63
CA ASN A 53 15.00 -4.98 -17.59
C ASN A 53 16.10 -6.00 -17.28
N VAL A 54 16.46 -6.14 -16.01
CA VAL A 54 17.36 -7.19 -15.52
C VAL A 54 16.52 -8.35 -14.99
N GLU A 55 16.36 -9.38 -15.82
CA GLU A 55 15.42 -10.48 -15.57
C GLU A 55 15.78 -11.27 -14.30
N GLU A 56 17.08 -11.45 -14.00
CA GLU A 56 17.52 -12.14 -12.77
C GLU A 56 17.09 -11.37 -11.51
N ASN A 57 17.13 -10.04 -11.55
CA ASN A 57 16.70 -9.19 -10.45
C ASN A 57 15.18 -9.26 -10.28
N ALA A 58 14.42 -9.20 -11.40
CA ALA A 58 12.98 -9.37 -11.38
C ALA A 58 12.58 -10.72 -10.78
N ASN A 59 13.23 -11.80 -11.23
CA ASN A 59 13.02 -13.15 -10.74
C ASN A 59 13.29 -13.27 -9.24
N LEU A 60 14.35 -12.64 -8.74
CA LEU A 60 14.65 -12.63 -7.31
C LEU A 60 13.58 -11.87 -6.51
N VAL A 61 13.19 -10.67 -6.97
CA VAL A 61 12.17 -9.84 -6.31
C VAL A 61 10.84 -10.57 -6.23
N ILE A 62 10.36 -11.15 -7.35
CA ILE A 62 9.12 -11.93 -7.39
C ILE A 62 9.21 -13.10 -6.40
N ARG A 63 10.30 -13.87 -6.40
CA ARG A 63 10.49 -15.02 -5.50
C ARG A 63 10.51 -14.63 -4.02
N LEU A 64 10.95 -13.41 -3.69
CA LEU A 64 10.93 -12.88 -2.33
C LEU A 64 9.52 -12.44 -1.93
N LEU A 65 8.80 -11.74 -2.81
CA LEU A 65 7.45 -11.27 -2.56
C LEU A 65 6.45 -12.41 -2.38
N ILE A 66 6.48 -13.44 -3.23
CA ILE A 66 5.56 -14.60 -3.10
C ILE A 66 5.76 -15.40 -1.81
N ARG A 67 6.92 -15.27 -1.16
CA ARG A 67 7.23 -15.91 0.13
C ARG A 67 6.78 -15.07 1.32
N ARG A 68 6.32 -13.84 1.10
CA ARG A 68 5.91 -12.88 2.12
C ARG A 68 4.64 -12.16 1.66
N PRO A 69 3.47 -12.83 1.72
CA PRO A 69 2.20 -12.23 1.30
C PRO A 69 1.87 -10.95 2.08
N GLU A 70 2.50 -10.72 3.24
CA GLU A 70 2.38 -9.49 4.03
C GLU A 70 2.87 -8.25 3.27
N CYS A 71 3.75 -8.41 2.27
CA CYS A 71 4.20 -7.33 1.39
C CYS A 71 3.13 -6.85 0.39
N LEU A 72 2.06 -7.64 0.21
CA LEU A 72 0.98 -7.33 -0.71
C LEU A 72 -0.11 -6.55 0.02
N GLY A 73 -0.88 -5.73 -0.70
CA GLY A 73 -2.07 -5.10 -0.13
C GLY A 73 -3.13 -6.15 0.25
N ILE A 74 -3.98 -5.85 1.23
CA ILE A 74 -5.04 -6.76 1.74
C ILE A 74 -5.92 -7.36 0.64
N ALA A 75 -6.21 -6.59 -0.41
CA ALA A 75 -7.01 -6.99 -1.56
C ALA A 75 -6.35 -8.11 -2.41
N LEU A 76 -5.04 -8.30 -2.26
CA LEU A 76 -4.23 -9.29 -2.97
C LEU A 76 -3.81 -10.47 -2.07
N LYS A 77 -4.02 -10.38 -0.74
CA LYS A 77 -3.69 -11.46 0.22
C LYS A 77 -4.69 -12.62 0.21
N GLY A 78 -5.79 -12.52 -0.57
CA GLY A 78 -6.88 -13.49 -0.58
C GLY A 78 -7.91 -13.33 0.55
N GLU A 79 -7.68 -12.38 1.46
CA GLU A 79 -8.55 -12.06 2.60
C GLU A 79 -9.46 -10.84 2.32
N GLY A 80 -9.19 -10.06 1.26
CA GLY A 80 -9.95 -8.87 0.89
C GLY A 80 -11.02 -9.10 -0.19
N GLN A 81 -11.75 -8.04 -0.53
CA GLN A 81 -12.81 -8.06 -1.56
C GLN A 81 -12.31 -8.11 -3.02
N GLY A 82 -11.01 -8.39 -3.21
CA GLY A 82 -10.33 -8.39 -4.50
C GLY A 82 -9.92 -7.00 -5.00
N LEU A 83 -9.03 -6.98 -5.99
CA LEU A 83 -8.38 -5.77 -6.49
C LEU A 83 -9.38 -4.73 -7.04
N PHE A 84 -10.43 -5.18 -7.73
CA PHE A 84 -11.42 -4.28 -8.32
C PHE A 84 -12.23 -3.51 -7.27
N ALA A 85 -12.65 -4.17 -6.19
CA ALA A 85 -13.35 -3.53 -5.09
C ALA A 85 -12.43 -2.52 -4.38
N ALA A 86 -11.18 -2.91 -4.12
CA ALA A 86 -10.18 -2.03 -3.52
C ALA A 86 -9.92 -0.76 -4.35
N PHE A 87 -9.89 -0.87 -5.69
CA PHE A 87 -9.77 0.31 -6.56
C PHE A 87 -11.00 1.22 -6.49
N LYS A 88 -12.21 0.67 -6.45
CA LYS A 88 -13.43 1.48 -6.30
C LYS A 88 -13.44 2.26 -5.00
N GLU A 89 -13.03 1.62 -3.90
CA GLU A 89 -12.95 2.25 -2.60
C GLU A 89 -11.84 3.31 -2.54
N ALA A 90 -10.69 3.05 -3.14
CA ALA A 90 -9.62 4.04 -3.24
C ALA A 90 -10.04 5.29 -4.03
N ILE A 91 -10.82 5.11 -5.11
CA ILE A 91 -11.38 6.22 -5.88
C ILE A 91 -12.37 7.03 -5.02
N ALA A 92 -13.31 6.35 -4.34
CA ALA A 92 -14.27 7.03 -3.48
C ALA A 92 -13.57 7.82 -2.36
N LEU A 93 -12.58 7.21 -1.70
CA LEU A 93 -11.78 7.86 -0.66
C LEU A 93 -11.03 9.09 -1.20
N SER A 94 -10.48 9.02 -2.41
CA SER A 94 -9.79 10.14 -3.05
C SER A 94 -10.73 11.31 -3.34
N GLU A 95 -11.97 11.05 -3.76
CA GLU A 95 -12.96 12.08 -4.00
C GLU A 95 -13.44 12.72 -2.69
N ASP A 96 -13.67 11.90 -1.65
CA ASP A 96 -14.04 12.38 -0.30
C ASP A 96 -12.94 13.30 0.28
N ILE A 97 -11.67 12.91 0.15
CA ILE A 97 -10.53 13.75 0.57
C ILE A 97 -10.52 15.08 -0.18
N ARG A 98 -10.73 15.07 -1.51
CA ARG A 98 -10.74 16.31 -2.31
C ARG A 98 -11.85 17.27 -1.85
N VAL A 99 -13.05 16.76 -1.60
CA VAL A 99 -14.16 17.57 -1.10
C VAL A 99 -13.86 18.16 0.28
N LEU A 100 -13.25 17.39 1.18
CA LEU A 100 -12.85 17.88 2.50
C LEU A 100 -11.78 18.98 2.44
N GLU A 101 -10.83 18.88 1.51
CA GLU A 101 -9.80 19.92 1.32
C GLU A 101 -10.37 21.22 0.75
N GLU A 102 -11.46 21.14 -0.03
CA GLU A 102 -12.13 22.30 -0.64
C GLU A 102 -13.10 23.04 0.32
N ASP A 103 -13.84 22.31 1.17
CA ASP A 103 -14.95 22.87 1.98
C ASP A 103 -14.56 23.30 3.41
N GLY A 104 -13.33 23.06 3.86
CA GLY A 104 -12.71 23.76 5.00
C GLY A 104 -13.30 23.55 6.40
N ASP A 105 -14.42 22.84 6.59
CA ASP A 105 -15.01 22.64 7.92
C ASP A 105 -15.73 21.29 8.13
N ALA A 106 -15.41 20.67 9.27
CA ALA A 106 -16.09 19.55 9.95
C ALA A 106 -16.07 18.14 9.30
N ALA A 107 -14.99 17.41 9.57
CA ALA A 107 -15.02 16.14 10.33
C ALA A 107 -16.23 15.20 10.14
N THR A 108 -16.51 14.80 8.91
CA THR A 108 -17.16 13.51 8.70
C THR A 108 -16.02 12.50 8.68
N MET A 109 -15.99 11.56 9.63
CA MET A 109 -14.97 10.51 9.68
C MET A 109 -14.80 9.93 8.27
N LEU A 110 -13.66 10.20 7.61
CA LEU A 110 -13.25 9.46 6.43
C LEU A 110 -13.32 7.98 6.83
N LYS A 111 -14.31 7.25 6.34
CA LYS A 111 -14.45 5.83 6.62
C LYS A 111 -13.73 5.10 5.52
N CYS A 112 -12.66 4.39 5.87
CA CYS A 112 -12.02 3.51 4.92
C CYS A 112 -12.78 2.18 4.88
N GLY A 113 -13.45 1.90 3.77
CA GLY A 113 -14.13 0.62 3.52
C GLY A 113 -13.19 -0.57 3.29
N LEU A 114 -11.87 -0.32 3.14
CA LEU A 114 -10.87 -1.33 2.76
C LEU A 114 -10.80 -2.51 3.73
N LEU A 115 -11.05 -2.29 5.02
CA LEU A 115 -11.02 -3.36 6.02
C LEU A 115 -12.32 -4.17 6.09
N GLY A 116 -13.38 -3.74 5.38
CA GLY A 116 -14.72 -4.22 5.60
C GLY A 116 -15.20 -3.88 7.01
N ASP A 117 -16.37 -3.27 7.15
CA ASP A 117 -17.07 -3.35 8.43
C ASP A 117 -17.41 -4.84 8.65
N SER A 118 -16.51 -5.58 9.29
CA SER A 118 -16.81 -6.91 9.83
C SER A 118 -17.18 -6.75 11.31
N PRO A 119 -18.34 -7.23 11.75
CA PRO A 119 -18.61 -7.41 13.17
C PRO A 119 -17.69 -8.46 13.81
#